data_AF-Q93B28-F1
#
_entry.id   AF-Q93B28-F1
#
_cell.length_a   1.000
_cell.length_b   1.000
_cell.length_c   1.000
_cell.angle_alpha   90.00
_cell.angle_beta   90.00
_cell.angle_gamma   90.00
#
_symmetry.space_group_name_H-M   'P 1'
#
loop_
_entity.id
_entity.type
_entity.pdbx_description
1 polymer ?
#
loop_
_entity_poly.entity_id
_entity_poly.type
_entity_poly.pdbx_seq_one_letter_code
_entity_poly.pdbx_strand_id
1 'polypeptide(L)'
;ALWLFACFPKQKVLPYIIAQFAGAFGGALLAYVLYSSLFTEFETAHHMVRGSVESLQLASIFSTYPAAALNVWQAALVEVVI
;
A
#
# COMPACT_ATOMS: atom_id res chain seq x y z
N ALA A 1 -17.46 7.91 1.99
CA ALA A 1 -18.57 8.43 1.15
C ALA A 1 -19.93 7.86 1.54
N LEU A 2 -20.17 6.55 1.49
CA LEU A 2 -21.51 5.96 1.63
C LEU A 2 -22.27 6.28 2.93
N TRP A 3 -21.55 6.43 4.05
CA TRP A 3 -22.17 6.88 5.31
C TRP A 3 -22.79 8.29 5.18
N LEU A 4 -22.12 9.20 4.48
CA LEU A 4 -22.56 10.58 4.32
C LEU A 4 -23.59 10.76 3.20
N PHE A 5 -23.45 10.00 2.11
CA PHE A 5 -24.20 10.24 0.86
C PHE A 5 -25.16 9.12 0.44
N ALA A 6 -25.15 7.97 1.12
CA ALA A 6 -25.94 6.80 0.73
C ALA A 6 -26.57 6.06 1.93
N CYS A 7 -26.88 6.79 3.02
CA CYS A 7 -27.56 6.28 4.21
C CYS A 7 -26.92 5.03 4.85
N PHE A 8 -25.61 4.82 4.66
CA PHE A 8 -24.94 3.66 5.27
C PHE A 8 -24.88 3.83 6.81
N PRO A 9 -25.20 2.79 7.61
CA PRO A 9 -25.26 2.91 9.07
C PRO A 9 -23.92 3.31 9.69
N LYS A 10 -23.91 4.42 10.43
CA LYS A 10 -22.69 4.98 11.06
C LYS A 10 -21.98 4.00 12.00
N GLN A 11 -22.76 3.17 12.71
CA GLN A 11 -22.24 2.17 13.66
C GLN A 11 -21.40 1.08 12.97
N LYS A 12 -21.61 0.87 11.67
CA LYS A 12 -20.89 -0.14 10.88
C LYS A 12 -19.62 0.42 10.24
N VAL A 13 -19.45 1.74 10.18
CA VAL A 13 -18.30 2.38 9.50
C VAL A 13 -16.97 1.93 10.10
N LEU A 14 -16.82 2.07 11.42
CA LEU A 14 -15.58 1.69 12.10
C LEU A 14 -15.28 0.18 12.01
N PRO A 15 -16.23 -0.73 12.29
CA PRO A 15 -16.02 -2.17 12.05
C PRO A 15 -15.59 -2.50 10.61
N TYR A 16 -16.17 -1.84 9.61
CA TYR A 16 -15.79 -2.06 8.20
C TYR A 16 -14.37 -1.58 7.91
N ILE A 17 -13.98 -0.41 8.40
CA ILE A 17 -12.61 0.11 8.23
C ILE A 17 -11.59 -0.86 8.85
N ILE A 18 -11.84 -1.36 10.07
CA ILE A 18 -10.95 -2.30 10.74
C ILE A 18 -10.86 -3.62 9.95
N ALA A 19 -11.99 -4.16 9.49
CA ALA A 19 -12.00 -5.39 8.71
C ALA A 19 -11.26 -5.23 7.37
N GLN A 20 -11.45 -4.11 6.67
CA GLN A 20 -10.76 -3.81 5.42
C GLN A 20 -9.25 -3.67 5.62
N PHE A 21 -8.83 -2.92 6.65
CA PHE A 21 -7.42 -2.74 6.98
C PHE A 21 -6.77 -4.08 7.35
N ALA A 22 -7.43 -4.88 8.20
CA ALA A 22 -6.95 -6.20 8.58
C ALA A 22 -6.86 -7.16 7.37
N GLY A 23 -7.84 -7.11 6.47
CA GLY A 23 -7.84 -7.91 5.23
C GLY A 23 -6.71 -7.52 4.29
N ALA A 24 -6.50 -6.22 4.06
CA ALA A 24 -5.42 -5.71 3.22
C ALA A 24 -4.04 -6.07 3.80
N PHE A 25 -3.85 -5.86 5.11
CA PHE A 25 -2.63 -6.24 5.81
C PHE A 25 -2.38 -7.75 5.74
N GLY A 26 -3.40 -8.57 6.01
CA GLY A 26 -3.29 -10.03 5.94
C GLY A 26 -2.96 -10.54 4.54
N GLY A 27 -3.57 -9.94 3.51
CA GLY A 27 -3.27 -10.25 2.11
C GLY A 27 -1.85 -9.90 1.71
N ALA A 28 -1.38 -8.71 2.09
CA ALA A 28 -0.01 -8.27 1.85
C ALA A 28 1.01 -9.17 2.58
N LEU A 29 0.76 -9.50 3.84
CA LEU A 29 1.59 -10.41 4.63
C LEU A 29 1.67 -11.79 3.98
N LEU A 30 0.53 -12.34 3.56
CA LEU A 30 0.48 -13.65 2.90
C LEU A 30 1.30 -13.63 1.60
N ALA A 31 1.12 -12.61 0.76
CA ALA A 31 1.90 -12.45 -0.47
C ALA A 31 3.40 -12.35 -0.16
N TYR A 32 3.79 -11.57 0.86
CA TYR A 32 5.18 -11.48 1.30
C TYR A 32 5.75 -12.85 1.71
N VAL A 33 5.01 -13.63 2.50
CA VAL A 33 5.47 -14.95 2.96
C VAL A 33 5.64 -15.90 1.77
N LEU A 34 4.65 -15.95 0.85
CA LEU A 34 4.67 -16.85 -0.31
C LEU A 34 5.80 -16.51 -1.29
N TYR A 35 6.15 -15.23 -1.44
CA TYR A 35 7.20 -14.76 -2.36
C TYR A 35 8.51 -14.38 -1.65
N SER A 36 8.66 -14.72 -0.36
CA SER A 36 9.78 -14.28 0.48
C SER A 36 11.17 -14.64 -0.05
N SER A 37 11.32 -15.85 -0.61
CA SER A 37 12.56 -16.30 -1.25
C SER A 37 12.89 -15.46 -2.48
N LEU A 38 11.91 -15.21 -3.37
CA LEU A 38 12.11 -14.41 -4.58
C LEU A 38 12.51 -12.97 -4.24
N PHE A 39 11.96 -12.38 -3.18
CA PHE A 39 12.36 -11.06 -2.74
C PHE A 39 13.84 -11.01 -2.31
N THR A 40 14.29 -12.01 -1.56
CA THR A 40 15.68 -12.08 -1.08
C THR A 40 16.67 -12.33 -2.22
N GLU A 41 16.29 -13.19 -3.18
CA GLU A 41 17.08 -13.44 -4.38
C GLU A 41 17.21 -12.18 -5.25
N PHE A 42 16.10 -11.47 -5.47
CA PHE A 42 16.10 -10.22 -6.23
C PHE A 42 16.92 -9.13 -5.55
N GLU A 43 16.80 -8.97 -4.24
CA GLU A 43 17.64 -8.03 -3.47
C GLU A 43 19.13 -8.35 -3.62
N THR A 44 19.51 -9.63 -3.55
CA THR A 44 20.91 -10.07 -3.70
C THR A 44 21.42 -9.85 -5.12
N ALA A 45 20.64 -10.23 -6.14
CA ALA A 45 21.03 -10.10 -7.54
C ALA A 45 21.21 -8.62 -7.95
N HIS A 46 20.39 -7.74 -7.42
CA HIS A 46 20.43 -6.30 -7.71
C HIS A 46 21.27 -5.50 -6.70
N HIS A 47 21.99 -6.16 -5.79
CA HIS A 47 22.78 -5.52 -4.71
C HIS A 47 21.98 -4.47 -3.92
N MET A 48 20.68 -4.72 -3.72
CA MET A 48 19.80 -3.82 -3.01
C MET A 48 19.83 -4.10 -1.51
N VAL A 49 19.95 -3.03 -0.73
CA VAL A 49 19.82 -3.08 0.72
C VAL A 49 18.38 -2.74 1.09
N ARG A 50 17.66 -3.64 1.76
CA ARG A 50 16.29 -3.37 2.19
C ARG A 50 16.23 -2.12 3.10
N GLY A 51 15.35 -1.19 2.77
CA GLY A 51 15.24 0.12 3.44
C GLY A 51 16.03 1.25 2.75
N SER A 52 16.81 0.94 1.71
CA SER A 52 17.40 1.94 0.83
C SER A 52 16.38 2.58 -0.12
N VAL A 53 16.75 3.66 -0.79
CA VAL A 53 15.89 4.34 -1.78
C VAL A 53 15.59 3.41 -2.95
N GLU A 54 16.56 2.59 -3.35
CA GLU A 54 16.42 1.61 -4.43
C GLU A 54 15.39 0.53 -4.08
N SER A 55 15.30 0.15 -2.79
CA SER A 55 14.32 -0.83 -2.32
C SER A 55 12.86 -0.33 -2.34
N LEU A 56 12.61 0.97 -2.61
CA LEU A 56 11.25 1.48 -2.83
C LEU A 56 10.54 0.78 -3.99
N GLN A 57 11.29 0.34 -5.00
CA GLN A 57 10.72 -0.42 -6.11
C GLN A 57 10.10 -1.74 -5.63
N LEU A 58 10.76 -2.45 -4.71
CA LEU A 58 10.19 -3.65 -4.07
C LEU A 58 9.02 -3.30 -3.16
N ALA A 59 9.14 -2.22 -2.38
CA ALA A 59 8.08 -1.77 -1.50
C ALA A 59 6.79 -1.39 -2.27
N SER A 60 6.93 -0.91 -3.51
CA SER A 60 5.80 -0.53 -4.36
C SER A 60 4.85 -1.67 -4.77
N ILE A 61 5.25 -2.92 -4.49
CA ILE A 61 4.38 -4.10 -4.67
C ILE A 61 3.23 -4.09 -3.66
N PHE A 62 3.44 -3.51 -2.47
CA PHE A 62 2.47 -3.54 -1.37
C PHE A 62 1.67 -2.24 -1.23
N SER A 63 2.23 -1.11 -1.65
CA SER A 63 1.60 0.20 -1.54
C SER A 63 2.07 1.14 -2.65
N THR A 64 1.37 2.25 -2.87
CA THR A 64 1.75 3.24 -3.88
C THR A 64 2.79 4.22 -3.34
N TYR A 65 3.70 4.66 -4.22
CA TYR A 65 4.67 5.71 -3.95
C TYR A 65 4.61 6.75 -5.07
N PRO A 66 4.74 8.05 -4.76
CA PRO A 66 4.68 9.11 -5.77
C PRO A 66 5.86 9.01 -6.73
N ALA A 67 5.65 9.41 -7.98
CA ALA A 67 6.74 9.57 -8.94
C ALA A 67 7.74 10.61 -8.42
N ALA A 68 9.04 10.38 -8.61
CA ALA A 68 10.11 11.25 -8.09
C ALA A 68 10.02 12.72 -8.55
N ALA A 69 9.36 12.97 -9.69
CA ALA A 69 9.14 14.32 -10.21
C ALA A 69 7.98 15.06 -9.52
N LEU A 70 7.13 14.36 -8.76
CA LEU A 70 5.97 14.95 -8.09
C LEU A 70 6.30 15.23 -6.63
N ASN A 71 5.93 16.43 -6.18
CA ASN A 71 5.94 16.72 -4.75
C ASN A 71 4.70 16.14 -4.05
N VAL A 72 4.72 16.14 -2.71
CA VAL A 72 3.65 15.56 -1.89
C VAL A 72 2.28 16.20 -2.16
N TRP A 73 2.24 17.51 -2.42
CA TRP A 73 0.99 18.23 -2.71
C TRP A 73 0.39 17.83 -4.06
N GLN A 74 1.22 17.66 -5.07
CA GLN A 74 0.79 17.20 -6.38
C GLN A 74 0.27 15.75 -6.30
N ALA A 75 0.98 14.87 -5.59
CA ALA A 75 0.53 13.50 -5.38
C ALA A 75 -0.81 13.44 -4.62
N ALA A 76 -0.98 14.25 -3.58
CA ALA A 76 -2.23 14.35 -2.85
C ALA A 76 -3.39 14.86 -3.72
N LEU A 77 -3.14 15.85 -4.60
CA LEU A 77 -4.14 16.34 -5.54
C LEU A 77 -4.57 15.23 -6.51
N VAL A 78 -3.61 14.45 -7.03
CA VAL A 78 -3.91 13.33 -7.93
C VAL A 78 -4.87 12.35 -7.25
N GLU A 79 -4.56 11.88 -6.04
CA GLU A 79 -5.39 10.92 -5.26
C GLU A 79 -6.77 11.48 -4.84
N VAL A 80 -6.97 12.80 -4.83
CA VAL A 80 -8.28 13.41 -4.53
C VAL A 80 -9.15 13.53 -5.78
N VAL A 81 -8.53 13.72 -6.94
CA VAL A 81 -9.23 13.95 -8.21
C VAL A 81 -9.63 12.63 -8.89
N ILE A 82 -8.79 11.60 -8.79
CA ILE A 82 -9.04 10.27 -9.39
C ILE A 82 -9.66 9.31 -8.39
#